data_AF-A0A0N4VD78-F1
#
_entry.id   AF-A0A0N4VD78-F1
#
_cell.length_a   1.000
_cell.length_b   1.000
_cell.length_c   1.000
_cell.angle_alpha   90.00
_cell.angle_beta   90.00
_cell.angle_gamma   90.00
#
_symmetry.space_group_name_H-M   'P 1'
#
loop_
_entity.id
_entity.type
_entity.pdbx_description
1 polymer ?
#
loop_
_entity_poly.entity_id
_entity_poly.type
_entity_poly.pdbx_seq_one_letter_code
_entity_poly.pdbx_strand_id
1 'polypeptide(L)'
;MPFRKLFQRAIMGSTEIVFGYLYSTLNFGHKSATLTESSLVVAAFFFFTMFTVVILSAANGIYQNSIYGLVAAFPSKFTNAVVLGNNIFLVFEGSVTDAALAYFIISITTIILCFISLLILPRLDFYKYYMRSHKQNREKAALTCNDSKAKLYTSTFKQCWVQCLSIFLVFTVTLTIFPGIMANVKPFHQDKRKDSYDFIIPEKLFTPITTFLLFNVFALVGSATANRVHWPSPRFIIIPSALRLLFIPTMMFCNFRPERRTWPVLIPNEYVYIMFAIIMSFTSGYLSSLGMMYASKVVEPSKAPIAGMMAAFSLASGM
;
A
#
# COMPACT_ATOMS: atom_id res chain seq x y z
N MET A 1 20.46 -17.00 -12.50
CA MET A 1 19.79 -18.23 -11.99
C MET A 1 19.31 -18.16 -10.53
N PRO A 2 20.02 -17.57 -9.54
CA PRO A 2 19.56 -17.63 -8.13
C PRO A 2 18.32 -16.77 -7.82
N PHE A 3 18.18 -15.61 -8.47
CA PHE A 3 17.05 -14.69 -8.21
C PHE A 3 15.69 -15.26 -8.66
N ARG A 4 15.64 -15.96 -9.80
CA ARG A 4 14.42 -16.64 -10.29
C ARG A 4 13.94 -17.71 -9.31
N LYS A 5 14.87 -18.50 -8.76
CA LYS A 5 14.56 -19.52 -7.74
C LYS A 5 14.12 -18.89 -6.42
N LEU A 6 14.75 -17.79 -5.99
CA LEU A 6 14.38 -17.07 -4.77
C LEU A 6 12.99 -16.44 -4.89
N PHE A 7 12.70 -15.81 -6.03
CA PHE A 7 11.41 -15.17 -6.31
C PHE A 7 10.29 -16.19 -6.50
N GLN A 8 10.53 -17.30 -7.23
CA GLN A 8 9.57 -18.41 -7.30
C GLN A 8 9.32 -19.03 -5.92
N ARG A 9 10.36 -19.19 -5.09
CA ARG A 9 10.19 -19.68 -3.71
C ARG A 9 9.42 -18.71 -2.82
N ALA A 10 9.63 -17.40 -2.97
CA ALA A 10 8.88 -16.39 -2.24
C ALA A 10 7.39 -16.39 -2.65
N ILE A 11 7.09 -16.52 -3.95
CA ILE A 11 5.71 -16.60 -4.45
C ILE A 11 5.03 -17.89 -4.04
N MET A 12 5.68 -19.05 -4.27
CA MET A 12 5.13 -20.35 -3.84
C MET A 12 4.95 -20.38 -2.32
N GLY A 13 5.92 -19.89 -1.55
CA GLY A 13 5.80 -19.83 -0.10
C GLY A 13 4.63 -18.93 0.34
N SER A 14 4.45 -17.76 -0.28
CA SER A 14 3.33 -16.87 0.04
C SER A 14 1.98 -17.49 -0.34
N THR A 15 1.89 -18.18 -1.47
CA THR A 15 0.65 -18.86 -1.88
C THR A 15 0.36 -20.09 -1.03
N GLU A 16 1.36 -20.91 -0.70
CA GLU A 16 1.20 -22.06 0.21
C GLU A 16 0.77 -21.62 1.61
N ILE A 17 1.31 -20.51 2.13
CA ILE A 17 0.87 -19.92 3.40
C ILE A 17 -0.59 -19.45 3.33
N VAL A 18 -1.00 -18.80 2.23
CA VAL A 18 -2.38 -18.32 2.05
C VAL A 18 -3.38 -19.48 1.87
N PHE A 19 -3.05 -20.51 1.10
CA PHE A 19 -3.90 -21.70 0.93
C PHE A 19 -3.94 -22.54 2.22
N GLY A 20 -2.81 -22.70 2.90
CA GLY A 20 -2.74 -23.29 4.23
C GLY A 20 -3.58 -22.53 5.25
N TYR A 21 -3.57 -21.20 5.20
CA TYR A 21 -4.43 -20.34 6.01
C TYR A 21 -5.91 -20.54 5.70
N LEU A 22 -6.32 -20.49 4.43
CA LEU A 22 -7.72 -20.72 4.05
C LEU A 22 -8.22 -22.07 4.58
N TYR A 23 -7.40 -23.11 4.42
CA TYR A 23 -7.69 -24.46 4.90
C TYR A 23 -7.74 -24.56 6.43
N SER A 24 -6.77 -23.98 7.15
CA SER A 24 -6.73 -23.99 8.61
C SER A 24 -7.86 -23.16 9.23
N THR A 25 -8.22 -22.03 8.63
CA THR A 25 -9.28 -21.14 9.13
C THR A 25 -10.67 -21.74 8.88
N LEU A 26 -10.88 -22.39 7.73
CA LEU A 26 -12.10 -23.15 7.44
C LEU A 26 -12.24 -24.35 8.40
N ASN A 27 -11.16 -25.10 8.64
CA ASN A 27 -11.19 -26.24 9.57
C ASN A 27 -11.37 -25.81 11.03
N PHE A 28 -10.72 -24.72 11.45
CA PHE A 28 -10.85 -24.22 12.82
C PHE A 28 -12.18 -23.51 13.04
N GLY A 29 -12.70 -22.78 12.05
CA GLY A 29 -14.02 -22.18 12.06
C GLY A 29 -15.13 -23.23 12.13
N HIS A 30 -15.03 -24.31 11.37
CA HIS A 30 -15.96 -25.43 11.43
C HIS A 30 -15.92 -26.15 12.80
N LYS A 31 -14.74 -26.32 13.39
CA LYS A 31 -14.58 -26.86 14.76
C LYS A 31 -15.07 -25.91 15.85
N SER A 32 -14.97 -24.60 15.65
CA SER A 32 -15.43 -23.59 16.61
C SER A 32 -16.95 -23.42 16.57
N ALA A 33 -17.58 -23.56 15.39
CA ALA A 33 -19.03 -23.53 15.22
C ALA A 33 -19.75 -24.75 15.83
N THR A 34 -19.01 -25.85 16.08
CA THR A 34 -19.51 -27.07 16.71
C THR A 34 -19.22 -27.13 18.22
N LEU A 35 -18.32 -26.29 18.74
CA LEU A 35 -17.95 -26.18 20.15
C LEU A 35 -18.34 -24.79 20.67
N THR A 36 -19.63 -24.51 20.70
CA THR A 36 -20.18 -23.31 21.35
C THR A 36 -19.91 -23.40 22.86
N GLU A 37 -19.44 -22.29 23.45
CA GLU A 37 -19.41 -21.95 24.91
C GLU A 37 -18.06 -21.85 25.65
N SER A 38 -16.92 -22.25 25.09
CA SER A 38 -15.63 -22.13 25.82
C SER A 38 -14.85 -20.85 25.49
N SER A 39 -14.69 -19.94 26.46
CA SER A 39 -13.86 -18.71 26.35
C SER A 39 -12.40 -18.99 25.93
N LEU A 40 -11.90 -20.18 26.26
CA LEU A 40 -10.58 -20.67 25.84
C LEU A 40 -10.47 -20.89 24.32
N VAL A 41 -11.54 -21.36 23.67
CA VAL A 41 -11.56 -21.61 22.21
C VAL A 41 -11.52 -20.27 21.46
N VAL A 42 -12.25 -19.27 21.96
CA VAL A 42 -12.23 -17.90 21.41
C VAL A 42 -10.84 -17.26 21.56
N ALA A 43 -10.22 -17.40 22.74
CA ALA A 43 -8.87 -16.88 22.97
C ALA A 43 -7.82 -17.59 22.09
N ALA A 44 -7.88 -18.92 21.97
CA ALA A 44 -6.99 -19.69 21.12
C ALA A 44 -7.14 -19.31 19.63
N PHE A 45 -8.38 -19.13 19.16
CA PHE A 45 -8.65 -18.62 17.81
C PHE A 45 -8.02 -17.24 17.61
N PHE A 46 -8.24 -16.31 18.54
CA PHE A 46 -7.72 -14.95 18.46
C PHE A 46 -6.18 -14.93 18.36
N PHE A 47 -5.48 -15.65 19.23
CA PHE A 47 -4.00 -15.70 19.18
C PHE A 47 -3.49 -16.39 17.92
N PHE A 48 -4.16 -17.45 17.46
CA PHE A 48 -3.81 -18.14 16.22
C PHE A 48 -3.98 -17.23 15.00
N THR A 49 -5.11 -16.51 14.92
CA THR A 49 -5.36 -15.53 13.86
C THR A 49 -4.34 -14.40 13.90
N MET A 50 -4.04 -13.84 15.07
CA MET A 50 -3.03 -12.78 15.22
C MET A 50 -1.63 -13.22 14.80
N PHE A 51 -1.17 -14.39 15.26
CA PHE A 51 0.12 -14.94 14.88
C PHE A 51 0.21 -15.15 13.35
N THR A 52 -0.87 -15.62 12.74
CA THR A 52 -0.91 -15.83 11.30
C THR A 52 -0.94 -14.52 10.51
N VAL A 53 -1.67 -13.50 10.98
CA VAL A 53 -1.64 -12.15 10.40
C VAL A 53 -0.22 -11.58 10.43
N VAL A 54 0.54 -11.80 11.50
CA VAL A 54 1.96 -11.39 11.59
C VAL A 54 2.80 -12.10 10.55
N ILE A 55 2.69 -13.43 10.42
CA ILE A 55 3.43 -14.21 9.40
C ILE A 55 3.06 -13.74 7.99
N LEU A 56 1.78 -13.56 7.71
CA LEU A 56 1.29 -13.13 6.40
C LEU A 56 1.77 -11.71 6.06
N SER A 57 1.75 -10.81 7.04
CA SER A 57 2.27 -9.44 6.87
C SER A 57 3.77 -9.45 6.63
N ALA A 58 4.53 -10.30 7.34
CA ALA A 58 5.95 -10.49 7.10
C ALA A 58 6.23 -11.05 5.69
N ALA A 59 5.46 -12.05 5.26
CA ALA A 59 5.56 -12.63 3.91
C ALA A 59 5.23 -11.60 2.82
N ASN A 60 4.15 -10.83 2.98
CA ASN A 60 3.77 -9.74 2.08
C ASN A 60 4.86 -8.65 2.03
N GLY A 61 5.45 -8.29 3.17
CA GLY A 61 6.57 -7.37 3.22
C GLY A 61 7.79 -7.88 2.44
N ILE A 62 8.17 -9.16 2.61
CA ILE A 62 9.27 -9.77 1.84
C ILE A 62 8.95 -9.79 0.34
N TYR A 63 7.71 -10.11 -0.03
CA TYR A 63 7.24 -10.15 -1.41
C TYR A 63 7.30 -8.77 -2.07
N GLN A 64 6.74 -7.74 -1.43
CA GLN A 64 6.77 -6.36 -1.93
C GLN A 64 8.22 -5.85 -2.07
N ASN A 65 9.07 -6.06 -1.06
CA ASN A 65 10.48 -5.67 -1.12
C ASN A 65 11.24 -6.38 -2.25
N SER A 66 10.94 -7.67 -2.49
CA SER A 66 11.56 -8.44 -3.57
C SER A 66 11.14 -7.93 -4.95
N ILE A 67 9.87 -7.56 -5.13
CA ILE A 67 9.38 -6.94 -6.37
C ILE A 67 10.01 -5.58 -6.59
N TYR A 68 9.98 -4.69 -5.60
CA TYR A 68 10.56 -3.35 -5.75
C TYR A 68 12.08 -3.41 -5.96
N GLY A 69 12.78 -4.36 -5.34
CA GLY A 69 14.20 -4.62 -5.59
C GLY A 69 14.48 -5.11 -7.01
N LEU A 70 13.61 -5.95 -7.59
CA LEU A 70 13.72 -6.38 -8.98
C LEU A 70 13.44 -5.22 -9.95
N VAL A 71 12.39 -4.45 -9.68
CA VAL A 71 11.89 -3.39 -10.57
C VAL A 71 12.80 -2.16 -10.54
N ALA A 72 13.53 -1.94 -9.44
CA ALA A 72 14.58 -0.91 -9.35
C ALA A 72 15.71 -1.10 -10.38
N ALA A 73 15.86 -2.30 -10.95
CA ALA A 73 16.82 -2.54 -12.02
C ALA A 73 16.37 -2.00 -13.40
N PHE A 74 15.12 -1.56 -13.50
CA PHE A 74 14.51 -1.04 -14.72
C PHE A 74 14.28 0.47 -14.60
N PRO A 75 14.05 1.17 -15.73
CA PRO A 75 13.69 2.58 -15.71
C PRO A 75 12.49 2.86 -14.79
N SER A 76 12.48 4.01 -14.12
CA SER A 76 11.49 4.34 -13.08
C SER A 76 10.02 4.25 -13.49
N LYS A 77 9.74 4.27 -14.80
CA LYS A 77 8.39 4.04 -15.37
C LYS A 77 7.83 2.67 -14.94
N PHE A 78 8.68 1.66 -14.75
CA PHE A 78 8.27 0.32 -14.34
C PHE A 78 7.97 0.22 -12.83
N THR A 79 8.69 0.95 -11.98
CA THR A 79 8.39 1.01 -10.52
C THR A 79 6.99 1.54 -10.29
N ASN A 80 6.63 2.61 -11.00
CA ASN A 80 5.30 3.19 -10.91
C ASN A 80 4.22 2.28 -11.51
N ALA A 81 4.54 1.49 -12.54
CA ALA A 81 3.59 0.51 -13.08
C ALA A 81 3.20 -0.57 -12.04
N VAL A 82 4.12 -0.96 -11.17
CA VAL A 82 3.83 -1.88 -10.06
C VAL A 82 2.92 -1.23 -9.01
N VAL A 83 3.21 0.01 -8.61
CA VAL A 83 2.37 0.77 -7.67
C VAL A 83 0.96 0.96 -8.24
N LEU A 84 0.86 1.28 -9.53
CA LEU A 84 -0.41 1.37 -10.24
C LEU A 84 -1.19 0.06 -10.23
N GLY A 85 -0.53 -1.07 -10.51
CA GLY A 85 -1.16 -2.39 -10.46
C GLY A 85 -1.77 -2.69 -9.09
N ASN A 86 -1.04 -2.37 -8.01
CA ASN A 86 -1.55 -2.54 -6.63
C ASN A 86 -2.82 -1.70 -6.38
N ASN A 87 -2.82 -0.44 -6.82
CA ASN A 87 -3.96 0.45 -6.61
C ASN A 87 -5.19 0.06 -7.46
N ILE A 88 -5.00 -0.49 -8.66
CA ILE A 88 -6.10 -0.99 -9.50
C ILE A 88 -6.85 -2.13 -8.81
N PHE A 89 -6.13 -3.10 -8.22
CA PHE A 89 -6.77 -4.22 -7.51
C PHE A 89 -7.63 -3.75 -6.33
N LEU A 90 -7.15 -2.76 -5.57
CA LEU A 90 -7.88 -2.21 -4.43
C LEU A 90 -9.18 -1.49 -4.82
N VAL A 91 -9.28 -0.95 -6.03
CA VAL A 91 -10.53 -0.34 -6.53
C VAL A 91 -11.62 -1.40 -6.74
N PHE A 92 -11.25 -2.60 -7.21
CA PHE A 92 -12.23 -3.66 -7.50
C PHE A 92 -12.84 -4.29 -6.25
N GLU A 93 -12.16 -4.26 -5.09
CA GLU A 93 -12.69 -4.78 -3.82
C GLU A 93 -13.84 -3.93 -3.24
N GLY A 94 -13.97 -2.66 -3.61
CA GLY A 94 -14.99 -1.75 -3.08
C GLY A 94 -16.34 -1.78 -3.82
N SER A 95 -16.43 -2.50 -4.95
CA SER A 95 -17.52 -2.33 -5.92
C SER A 95 -18.62 -3.40 -5.86
N VAL A 96 -18.42 -4.55 -5.20
CA VAL A 96 -19.36 -5.68 -5.31
C VAL A 96 -19.75 -6.20 -3.94
N THR A 97 -21.00 -5.93 -3.55
CA THR A 97 -21.59 -6.30 -2.26
C THR A 97 -22.05 -7.75 -2.19
N ASP A 98 -22.21 -8.45 -3.32
CA ASP A 98 -22.56 -9.88 -3.36
C ASP A 98 -21.92 -10.57 -4.57
N ALA A 99 -20.68 -11.06 -4.42
CA ALA A 99 -20.10 -12.04 -5.35
C ALA A 99 -18.79 -12.65 -4.82
N ALA A 100 -18.86 -13.48 -3.77
CA ALA A 100 -17.71 -14.31 -3.37
C ALA A 100 -17.14 -15.12 -4.54
N LEU A 101 -18.01 -15.58 -5.45
CA LEU A 101 -17.65 -16.25 -6.70
C LEU A 101 -16.91 -15.35 -7.69
N ALA A 102 -17.30 -14.08 -7.84
CA ALA A 102 -16.59 -13.18 -8.75
C ALA A 102 -15.20 -12.84 -8.22
N TYR A 103 -15.05 -12.61 -6.91
CA TYR A 103 -13.73 -12.42 -6.30
C TYR A 103 -12.86 -13.66 -6.48
N PHE A 104 -13.42 -14.86 -6.28
CA PHE A 104 -12.70 -16.11 -6.49
C PHE A 104 -12.21 -16.28 -7.93
N ILE A 105 -13.06 -15.97 -8.92
CA ILE A 105 -12.71 -16.04 -10.35
C ILE A 105 -11.64 -14.99 -10.69
N ILE A 106 -11.80 -13.73 -10.26
CA ILE A 106 -10.82 -12.66 -10.49
C ILE A 106 -9.46 -13.01 -9.89
N SER A 107 -9.43 -13.56 -8.66
CA SER A 107 -8.20 -14.00 -8.01
C SER A 107 -7.52 -15.14 -8.77
N ILE A 108 -8.26 -16.17 -9.19
CA ILE A 108 -7.70 -17.28 -9.98
C ILE A 108 -7.14 -16.79 -11.31
N THR A 109 -7.91 -15.97 -12.05
CA THR A 109 -7.45 -15.41 -13.33
C THR A 109 -6.19 -14.56 -13.14
N THR A 110 -6.15 -13.74 -12.09
CA THR A 110 -4.97 -12.92 -11.76
C THR A 110 -3.75 -13.77 -11.45
N ILE A 111 -3.89 -14.83 -10.66
CA ILE A 111 -2.79 -15.75 -10.33
C ILE A 111 -2.26 -16.42 -11.59
N ILE A 112 -3.15 -16.90 -12.48
CA ILE A 112 -2.75 -17.54 -13.74
C ILE A 112 -2.00 -16.55 -14.64
N LEU A 113 -2.52 -15.33 -14.82
CA LEU A 113 -1.87 -14.29 -15.61
C LEU A 113 -0.51 -13.89 -15.02
N CYS A 114 -0.40 -13.79 -13.68
CA CYS A 114 0.85 -13.52 -13.00
C CYS A 114 1.86 -14.64 -13.25
N PHE A 115 1.45 -15.90 -13.11
CA PHE A 115 2.30 -17.06 -13.35
C PHE A 115 2.81 -17.12 -14.79
N ILE A 116 1.94 -16.91 -15.78
CA ILE A 116 2.32 -16.86 -17.20
C ILE A 116 3.30 -15.70 -17.44
N SER A 117 3.03 -14.52 -16.91
CA SER A 117 3.92 -13.35 -17.04
C SER A 117 5.31 -13.63 -16.48
N LEU A 118 5.42 -14.33 -15.35
CA LEU A 118 6.70 -14.72 -14.75
C LEU A 118 7.49 -15.76 -15.56
N LEU A 119 6.80 -16.59 -16.36
CA LEU A 119 7.45 -17.51 -17.29
C LEU A 119 7.96 -16.80 -18.56
N ILE A 120 7.24 -15.77 -19.02
CA ILE A 120 7.59 -14.99 -20.21
C ILE A 120 8.72 -13.99 -19.91
N LEU A 121 8.68 -13.32 -18.76
CA LEU A 121 9.62 -12.27 -18.37
C LEU A 121 11.11 -12.63 -18.57
N PRO A 122 11.62 -13.81 -18.15
CA PRO A 122 13.02 -14.18 -18.36
C PRO A 122 13.37 -14.50 -19.82
N ARG A 123 12.38 -14.73 -20.69
CA ARG A 123 12.62 -15.01 -22.12
C ARG A 123 12.82 -13.74 -22.95
N LEU A 124 12.29 -12.60 -22.51
CA LEU A 124 12.41 -11.32 -23.18
C LEU A 124 13.86 -10.81 -23.20
N ASP A 125 14.34 -10.39 -24.37
CA ASP A 125 15.71 -9.87 -24.51
C ASP A 125 15.89 -8.52 -23.81
N PHE A 126 14.82 -7.71 -23.73
CA PHE A 126 14.77 -6.50 -22.92
C PHE A 126 15.10 -6.78 -21.44
N TYR A 127 14.48 -7.82 -20.86
CA TYR A 127 14.74 -8.23 -19.48
C TYR A 127 16.19 -8.67 -19.31
N LYS A 128 16.73 -9.48 -20.23
CA LYS A 128 18.12 -9.95 -20.19
C LYS A 128 19.11 -8.78 -20.27
N TYR A 129 18.85 -7.78 -21.10
CA TYR A 129 19.71 -6.61 -21.27
C TYR A 129 19.83 -5.80 -19.97
N TYR A 130 18.71 -5.36 -19.40
CA TYR A 130 18.73 -4.57 -18.16
C TYR A 130 19.29 -5.37 -16.99
N MET A 131 18.93 -6.65 -16.85
CA MET A 131 19.45 -7.49 -15.77
C MET A 131 20.96 -7.73 -15.87
N ARG A 132 21.51 -7.87 -17.08
CA ARG A 132 22.97 -7.99 -17.30
C ARG A 132 23.70 -6.69 -17.02
N SER A 133 23.18 -5.57 -17.53
CA SER A 133 23.74 -4.23 -17.26
C SER A 133 23.75 -3.94 -15.75
N HIS A 134 22.67 -4.26 -15.05
CA HIS A 134 22.57 -4.09 -13.61
C HIS A 134 23.53 -4.99 -12.82
N LYS A 135 23.72 -6.23 -13.27
CA LYS A 135 24.68 -7.17 -12.67
C LYS A 135 26.13 -6.68 -12.86
N GLN A 136 26.48 -6.23 -14.07
CA GLN A 136 27.80 -5.65 -14.35
C GLN A 136 28.06 -4.37 -13.54
N ASN A 137 27.08 -3.47 -13.42
CA ASN A 137 27.22 -2.26 -12.60
C ASN A 137 27.40 -2.61 -11.11
N ARG A 138 26.71 -3.64 -10.61
CA ARG A 138 26.84 -4.11 -9.24
C ARG A 138 28.19 -4.78 -8.98
N GLU A 139 28.68 -5.57 -9.93
CA GLU A 139 30.00 -6.23 -9.87
C GLU A 139 31.14 -5.21 -9.98
N LYS A 140 31.03 -4.24 -10.89
CA LYS A 140 31.97 -3.10 -10.95
C LYS A 140 31.99 -2.32 -9.65
N ALA A 141 30.83 -1.97 -9.10
CA ALA A 141 30.75 -1.29 -7.81
C ALA A 141 31.30 -2.12 -6.64
N ALA A 142 31.12 -3.45 -6.66
CA ALA A 142 31.70 -4.34 -5.67
C ALA A 142 33.23 -4.49 -5.79
N LEU A 143 33.79 -4.37 -7.01
CA LEU A 143 35.23 -4.36 -7.24
C LEU A 143 35.89 -3.01 -6.89
N THR A 144 35.18 -1.90 -7.06
CA THR A 144 35.69 -0.56 -6.67
C THR A 144 35.53 -0.29 -5.17
N CYS A 145 34.61 -0.98 -4.49
CA CYS A 145 34.37 -0.80 -3.05
C CYS A 145 34.84 -2.04 -2.25
N ASN A 146 36.08 -2.01 -1.75
CA ASN A 146 36.49 -2.87 -0.62
C ASN A 146 35.90 -2.39 0.73
N ASP A 147 35.00 -1.42 0.69
CA ASP A 147 34.39 -0.80 1.86
C ASP A 147 33.32 -1.73 2.44
N SER A 148 33.36 -1.91 3.76
CA SER A 148 32.47 -2.81 4.51
C SER A 148 31.02 -2.59 4.11
N LYS A 149 30.25 -3.66 3.83
CA LYS A 149 28.85 -3.59 3.34
C LYS A 149 28.01 -2.57 4.13
N ALA A 150 28.22 -2.47 5.44
CA ALA A 150 27.57 -1.49 6.31
C ALA A 150 27.76 -0.03 5.85
N LYS A 151 28.97 0.35 5.42
CA LYS A 151 29.28 1.70 4.93
C LYS A 151 28.58 2.01 3.60
N LEU A 152 28.38 1.00 2.75
CA LEU A 152 27.55 1.13 1.54
C LEU A 152 26.07 1.41 1.90
N TYR A 153 25.48 0.65 2.83
CA TYR A 153 24.11 0.90 3.30
C TYR A 153 23.98 2.28 3.94
N THR A 154 24.87 2.65 4.85
CA THR A 154 24.83 3.96 5.54
C THR A 154 25.00 5.13 4.56
N SER A 155 25.91 5.01 3.58
CA SER A 155 26.08 6.07 2.57
C SER A 155 24.86 6.22 1.67
N THR A 156 24.23 5.10 1.27
CA THR A 156 23.01 5.10 0.45
C THR A 156 21.85 5.72 1.23
N PHE A 157 21.68 5.31 2.50
CA PHE A 157 20.64 5.86 3.36
C PHE A 157 20.79 7.37 3.53
N LYS A 158 22.00 7.88 3.81
CA LYS A 158 22.24 9.33 3.92
C LYS A 158 21.87 10.11 2.66
N GLN A 159 21.93 9.50 1.47
CA GLN A 159 21.56 10.15 0.22
C GLN A 159 20.03 10.14 -0.01
N CYS A 160 19.35 9.04 0.33
CA CYS A 160 17.91 8.89 0.10
C CYS A 160 17.02 9.17 1.32
N TRP A 161 17.59 9.61 2.45
CA TRP A 161 16.88 9.71 3.73
C TRP A 161 15.65 10.62 3.66
N VAL A 162 15.73 11.73 2.90
CA VAL A 162 14.60 12.67 2.73
C VAL A 162 13.44 11.98 2.03
N GLN A 163 13.72 11.15 1.03
CA GLN A 163 12.71 10.40 0.28
C GLN A 163 12.11 9.29 1.15
N CYS A 164 12.94 8.57 1.90
CA CYS A 164 12.50 7.56 2.87
C CYS A 164 11.57 8.17 3.93
N LEU A 165 11.96 9.30 4.55
CA LEU A 165 11.14 9.98 5.54
C LEU A 165 9.84 10.53 4.94
N SER A 166 9.90 11.07 3.73
CA SER A 166 8.71 11.54 3.01
C SER A 166 7.71 10.40 2.77
N ILE A 167 8.18 9.23 2.32
CA ILE A 167 7.32 8.06 2.11
C ILE A 167 6.70 7.61 3.44
N PHE A 168 7.52 7.49 4.48
CA PHE A 168 7.07 7.14 5.82
C PHE A 168 5.93 8.06 6.29
N LEU A 169 6.13 9.38 6.24
CA LEU A 169 5.11 10.36 6.64
C LEU A 169 3.82 10.26 5.81
N VAL A 170 3.94 10.06 4.49
CA VAL A 170 2.77 9.91 3.61
C VAL A 170 1.94 8.71 4.05
N PHE A 171 2.56 7.55 4.30
CA PHE A 171 1.85 6.33 4.68
C PHE A 171 1.29 6.40 6.10
N THR A 172 2.05 6.91 7.07
CA THR A 172 1.58 7.08 8.45
C THR A 172 0.34 7.96 8.52
N VAL A 173 0.35 9.12 7.83
CA VAL A 173 -0.82 10.01 7.77
C VAL A 173 -1.98 9.32 7.05
N THR A 174 -1.70 8.64 5.93
CA THR A 174 -2.73 7.95 5.15
C THR A 174 -3.44 6.89 5.98
N LEU A 175 -2.72 6.05 6.72
CA LEU A 175 -3.31 4.97 7.50
C LEU A 175 -3.99 5.43 8.79
N THR A 176 -3.53 6.55 9.34
CA THR A 176 -4.25 7.24 10.42
C THR A 176 -5.62 7.71 9.95
N ILE A 177 -5.70 8.29 8.73
CA ILE A 177 -6.94 8.87 8.22
C ILE A 177 -7.83 7.80 7.56
N PHE A 178 -7.28 6.94 6.71
CA PHE A 178 -7.96 5.88 5.96
C PHE A 178 -7.55 4.48 6.47
N PRO A 179 -8.51 3.59 6.81
CA PRO A 179 -9.95 3.84 6.95
C PRO A 179 -10.29 4.47 8.32
N GLY A 180 -9.35 4.57 9.26
CA GLY A 180 -9.61 4.84 10.68
C GLY A 180 -10.50 6.06 10.96
N ILE A 181 -10.10 7.25 10.52
CA ILE A 181 -10.88 8.48 10.73
C ILE A 181 -12.07 8.52 9.77
N MET A 182 -11.82 8.31 8.47
CA MET A 182 -12.83 8.45 7.41
C MET A 182 -14.03 7.51 7.54
N ALA A 183 -13.83 6.26 7.96
CA ALA A 183 -14.93 5.31 8.13
C ALA A 183 -15.89 5.70 9.28
N ASN A 184 -15.43 6.55 10.20
CA ASN A 184 -16.19 7.01 11.36
C ASN A 184 -16.76 8.43 11.17
N VAL A 185 -16.58 9.04 10.00
CA VAL A 185 -17.27 10.29 9.63
C VAL A 185 -18.69 9.92 9.17
N LYS A 186 -19.67 10.61 9.74
CA LYS A 186 -21.09 10.42 9.43
C LYS A 186 -21.66 11.66 8.74
N PRO A 187 -22.69 11.51 7.89
CA PRO A 187 -23.40 12.67 7.34
C PRO A 187 -23.99 13.54 8.46
N PHE A 188 -24.00 14.86 8.25
CA PHE A 188 -24.41 15.82 9.25
C PHE A 188 -25.92 16.03 9.20
N HIS A 189 -26.61 15.65 10.27
CA HIS A 189 -28.05 15.87 10.40
C HIS A 189 -28.29 17.13 11.23
N GLN A 190 -28.76 18.19 10.56
CA GLN A 190 -28.98 19.51 11.16
C GLN A 190 -30.16 19.52 12.16
N ASP A 191 -31.12 18.59 12.00
CA ASP A 191 -32.25 18.39 12.90
C ASP A 191 -32.44 16.90 13.19
N LYS A 192 -32.26 16.47 14.46
CA LYS A 192 -32.43 15.07 14.88
C LYS A 192 -33.89 14.58 14.83
N ARG A 193 -34.86 15.47 14.53
CA ARG A 193 -36.29 15.14 14.43
C ARG A 193 -36.79 14.97 13.00
N LYS A 194 -35.99 15.31 11.99
CA LYS A 194 -36.30 15.09 10.58
C LYS A 194 -35.37 14.02 10.02
N ASP A 195 -35.91 12.85 9.71
CA ASP A 195 -35.25 11.76 8.95
C ASP A 195 -35.02 12.13 7.47
N SER A 196 -34.95 13.41 7.12
CA SER A 196 -34.75 13.84 5.73
C SER A 196 -33.25 13.90 5.44
N TYR A 197 -32.72 12.77 4.99
CA TYR A 197 -31.41 12.66 4.38
C TYR A 197 -31.46 13.24 2.95
N ASP A 198 -30.91 14.44 2.75
CA ASP A 198 -31.01 15.19 1.47
C ASP A 198 -29.70 15.18 0.66
N PHE A 199 -28.81 14.22 0.93
CA PHE A 199 -27.51 14.12 0.27
C PHE A 199 -27.54 13.12 -0.90
N ILE A 200 -26.77 13.41 -1.96
CA ILE A 200 -26.78 12.71 -3.26
C ILE A 200 -26.49 11.20 -3.12
N ILE A 201 -25.68 10.81 -2.12
CA ILE A 201 -25.25 9.43 -1.90
C ILE A 201 -26.12 8.80 -0.82
N PRO A 202 -26.78 7.65 -0.99
CA PRO A 202 -27.56 7.02 0.09
C PRO A 202 -26.75 6.80 1.39
N GLU A 203 -27.34 7.03 2.57
CA GLU A 203 -26.64 6.97 3.87
C GLU A 203 -25.87 5.66 4.08
N LYS A 204 -26.47 4.51 3.71
CA LYS A 204 -25.83 3.18 3.80
C LYS A 204 -24.59 3.04 2.92
N LEU A 205 -24.51 3.80 1.83
CA LEU A 205 -23.41 3.79 0.87
C LEU A 205 -22.43 4.95 1.10
N PHE A 206 -22.71 5.86 2.03
CA PHE A 206 -21.85 7.01 2.30
C PHE A 206 -20.42 6.58 2.67
N THR A 207 -20.26 5.68 3.65
CA THR A 207 -18.93 5.20 4.06
C THR A 207 -18.24 4.37 2.96
N PRO A 208 -18.88 3.36 2.33
CA PRO A 208 -18.29 2.65 1.18
C PRO A 208 -17.78 3.57 0.07
N ILE A 209 -18.58 4.57 -0.32
CA ILE A 209 -18.26 5.44 -1.45
C ILE A 209 -17.24 6.50 -1.06
N THR A 210 -17.48 7.27 0.00
CA THR A 210 -16.62 8.42 0.37
C THR A 210 -15.30 8.01 1.01
N THR A 211 -15.23 6.81 1.58
CA THR A 211 -14.01 6.29 2.22
C THR A 211 -13.28 5.32 1.32
N PHE A 212 -13.88 4.20 0.93
CA PHE A 212 -13.16 3.12 0.23
C PHE A 212 -13.02 3.39 -1.27
N LEU A 213 -14.13 3.61 -1.97
CA LEU A 213 -14.09 3.82 -3.42
C LEU A 213 -13.31 5.10 -3.77
N LEU A 214 -13.65 6.20 -3.11
CA LEU A 214 -13.01 7.49 -3.34
C LEU A 214 -11.50 7.43 -3.06
N PHE A 215 -11.09 6.86 -1.92
CA PHE A 215 -9.67 6.74 -1.61
C PHE A 215 -8.91 5.96 -2.69
N ASN A 216 -9.41 4.76 -3.04
CA ASN A 216 -8.73 3.89 -4.00
C ASN A 216 -8.68 4.51 -5.41
N VAL A 217 -9.76 5.12 -5.89
CA VAL A 217 -9.80 5.77 -7.22
C VAL A 217 -8.85 6.97 -7.28
N PHE A 218 -8.90 7.87 -6.30
CA PHE A 218 -8.05 9.05 -6.34
C PHE A 218 -6.58 8.74 -6.02
N ALA A 219 -6.29 7.75 -5.18
CA ALA A 219 -4.93 7.25 -5.01
C ALA A 219 -4.39 6.66 -6.32
N LEU A 220 -5.20 5.90 -7.06
CA LEU A 220 -4.82 5.40 -8.39
C LEU A 220 -4.52 6.55 -9.36
N VAL A 221 -5.42 7.55 -9.44
CA VAL A 221 -5.23 8.73 -10.31
C VAL A 221 -3.99 9.53 -9.90
N GLY A 222 -3.72 9.66 -8.59
CA GLY A 222 -2.51 10.28 -8.07
C GLY A 222 -1.24 9.56 -8.52
N SER A 223 -1.20 8.24 -8.33
CA SER A 223 -0.07 7.41 -8.79
C SER A 223 0.10 7.47 -10.31
N ALA A 224 -0.98 7.54 -11.08
CA ALA A 224 -0.94 7.66 -12.53
C ALA A 224 -0.38 9.03 -12.95
N THR A 225 -0.76 10.09 -12.24
CA THR A 225 -0.27 11.44 -12.50
C THR A 225 1.24 11.56 -12.22
N ALA A 226 1.74 10.87 -11.19
CA ALA A 226 3.17 10.84 -10.87
C ALA A 226 4.05 10.23 -11.98
N ASN A 227 3.47 9.51 -12.95
CA ASN A 227 4.19 9.02 -14.14
C ASN A 227 4.45 10.09 -15.19
N ARG A 228 3.56 11.09 -15.29
CA ARG A 228 3.63 12.13 -16.31
C ARG A 228 4.23 13.41 -15.76
N VAL A 229 3.82 13.79 -14.55
CA VAL A 229 4.19 15.05 -13.91
C VAL A 229 5.12 14.74 -12.74
N HIS A 230 6.35 15.25 -12.80
CA HIS A 230 7.37 15.04 -11.77
C HIS A 230 7.63 16.32 -10.97
N TRP A 231 6.66 16.73 -10.16
CA TRP A 231 6.76 17.94 -9.33
C TRP A 231 6.19 17.65 -7.94
N PRO A 232 6.85 17.99 -6.82
CA PRO A 232 8.01 18.87 -6.66
C PRO A 232 9.35 18.14 -6.78
N SER A 233 10.45 18.90 -6.86
CA SER A 233 11.82 18.35 -6.93
C SER A 233 12.16 17.43 -5.73
N PRO A 234 13.05 16.42 -5.88
CA PRO A 234 13.34 15.42 -4.84
C PRO A 234 13.73 15.96 -3.47
N ARG A 235 14.28 17.18 -3.40
CA ARG A 235 14.64 17.85 -2.14
C ARG A 235 13.44 18.44 -1.42
N PHE A 236 12.41 18.86 -2.16
CA PHE A 236 11.23 19.54 -1.63
C PHE A 236 10.05 18.60 -1.40
N ILE A 237 10.16 17.31 -1.75
CA ILE A 237 9.07 16.33 -1.56
C ILE A 237 8.63 16.18 -0.10
N ILE A 238 9.51 16.47 0.85
CA ILE A 238 9.18 16.43 2.28
C ILE A 238 8.17 17.50 2.69
N ILE A 239 8.14 18.65 2.01
CA ILE A 239 7.24 19.76 2.34
C ILE A 239 5.76 19.37 2.15
N PRO A 240 5.31 18.93 0.96
CA PRO A 240 3.92 18.51 0.80
C PRO A 240 3.61 17.26 1.63
N SER A 241 4.59 16.39 1.88
CA SER A 241 4.40 15.21 2.75
C SER A 241 4.15 15.60 4.21
N ALA A 242 4.90 16.55 4.75
CA ALA A 242 4.68 17.10 6.09
C ALA A 242 3.38 17.89 6.18
N LEU A 243 3.02 18.64 5.13
CA LEU A 243 1.75 19.38 5.07
C LEU A 243 0.54 18.45 5.23
N ARG A 244 0.66 17.17 4.84
CA ARG A 244 -0.42 16.19 5.04
C ARG A 244 -0.80 16.00 6.52
N LEU A 245 0.11 16.24 7.46
CA LEU A 245 -0.20 16.13 8.89
C LEU A 245 -1.37 17.04 9.28
N LEU A 246 -1.59 18.15 8.57
CA LEU A 246 -2.73 19.03 8.78
C LEU A 246 -4.07 18.39 8.40
N PHE A 247 -4.10 17.38 7.52
CA PHE A 247 -5.36 16.67 7.21
C PHE A 247 -5.91 15.89 8.40
N ILE A 248 -5.06 15.45 9.34
CA ILE A 248 -5.51 14.72 10.53
C ILE A 248 -6.47 15.57 11.38
N PRO A 249 -6.07 16.75 11.90
CA PRO A 249 -6.98 17.59 12.67
C PRO A 249 -8.17 18.07 11.82
N THR A 250 -7.97 18.44 10.55
CA THR A 250 -9.06 18.87 9.66
C THR A 250 -10.16 17.81 9.56
N MET A 251 -9.79 16.54 9.36
CA MET A 251 -10.75 15.43 9.27
C MET A 251 -11.42 15.10 10.61
N MET A 252 -10.72 15.29 11.74
CA MET A 252 -11.31 15.14 13.08
C MET A 252 -12.32 16.25 13.41
N PHE A 253 -12.16 17.45 12.84
CA PHE A 253 -13.08 18.58 13.02
C PHE A 253 -14.34 18.52 12.13
N CYS A 254 -14.35 17.64 11.12
CA CYS A 254 -15.57 17.22 10.43
C CYS A 254 -16.50 16.43 11.40
N ASN A 255 -17.64 15.96 10.91
CA ASN A 255 -18.61 15.17 11.68
C ASN A 255 -18.11 13.75 12.02
N PHE A 256 -16.96 13.67 12.70
CA PHE A 256 -16.31 12.47 13.18
C PHE A 256 -16.89 12.05 14.53
N ARG A 257 -17.40 10.81 14.61
CA ARG A 257 -17.97 10.17 15.82
C ARG A 257 -18.93 11.08 16.61
N PRO A 258 -20.04 11.55 16.02
CA PRO A 258 -20.95 12.49 16.68
C PRO A 258 -21.48 12.03 18.04
N GLU A 259 -21.62 10.71 18.26
CA GLU A 259 -22.16 10.13 19.49
C GLU A 259 -21.19 10.14 20.68
N ARG A 260 -19.88 10.15 20.43
CA ARG A 260 -18.83 10.05 21.47
C ARG A 260 -17.95 11.30 21.54
N ARG A 261 -18.35 12.35 20.84
CA ARG A 261 -17.58 13.58 20.64
C ARG A 261 -17.78 14.55 21.80
N THR A 262 -16.68 15.10 22.31
CA THR A 262 -16.67 16.16 23.33
C THR A 262 -16.45 17.57 22.75
N TRP A 263 -15.87 17.68 21.56
CA TRP A 263 -15.53 18.95 20.89
C TRP A 263 -16.66 19.42 19.96
N PRO A 264 -16.80 20.72 19.62
CA PRO A 264 -17.82 21.17 18.67
C PRO A 264 -17.46 20.83 17.22
N VAL A 265 -18.43 20.48 16.38
CA VAL A 265 -18.21 20.25 14.93
C VAL A 265 -17.95 21.60 14.26
N LEU A 266 -16.77 21.78 13.68
CA LEU A 266 -16.39 23.05 13.03
C LEU A 266 -16.74 23.05 11.53
N ILE A 267 -16.77 21.87 10.91
CA ILE A 267 -17.09 21.70 9.48
C ILE A 267 -18.34 20.84 9.36
N PRO A 268 -19.54 21.45 9.31
CA PRO A 268 -20.81 20.71 9.19
C PRO A 268 -21.13 20.30 7.74
N ASN A 269 -20.33 20.70 6.75
CA ASN A 269 -20.62 20.48 5.33
C ASN A 269 -19.91 19.23 4.78
N GLU A 270 -20.68 18.28 4.26
CA GLU A 270 -20.20 17.00 3.70
C GLU A 270 -19.34 17.20 2.45
N TYR A 271 -19.63 18.19 1.62
CA TYR A 271 -18.84 18.48 0.42
C TYR A 271 -17.42 18.92 0.79
N VAL A 272 -17.26 19.65 1.88
CA VAL A 272 -15.94 20.06 2.38
C VAL A 272 -15.13 18.85 2.84
N TYR A 273 -15.76 17.91 3.55
CA TYR A 273 -15.14 16.63 3.90
C TYR A 273 -14.71 15.84 2.65
N ILE A 274 -15.60 15.70 1.66
CA ILE A 274 -15.32 14.97 0.42
C ILE A 274 -14.17 15.64 -0.36
N MET A 275 -14.14 16.96 -0.44
CA MET A 275 -13.05 17.69 -1.09
C MET A 275 -11.71 17.41 -0.41
N PHE A 276 -11.64 17.46 0.92
CA PHE A 276 -10.42 17.09 1.63
C PHE A 276 -10.06 15.61 1.45
N ALA A 277 -11.05 14.72 1.38
CA ALA A 277 -10.83 13.30 1.16
C ALA A 277 -10.21 13.05 -0.22
N ILE A 278 -10.70 13.73 -1.25
CA ILE A 278 -10.16 13.67 -2.62
C ILE A 278 -8.71 14.14 -2.64
N ILE A 279 -8.44 15.32 -2.06
CA ILE A 279 -7.09 15.89 -2.04
C ILE A 279 -6.12 14.98 -1.27
N MET A 280 -6.52 14.47 -0.10
CA MET A 280 -5.71 13.57 0.72
C MET A 280 -5.38 12.26 -0.03
N SER A 281 -6.38 11.68 -0.70
CA SER A 281 -6.26 10.43 -1.45
C SER A 281 -5.36 10.59 -2.68
N PHE A 282 -5.61 11.65 -3.47
CA PHE A 282 -4.80 11.98 -4.63
C PHE A 282 -3.34 12.23 -4.25
N THR A 283 -3.10 13.07 -3.25
CA THR A 283 -1.74 13.35 -2.78
C THR A 283 -1.07 12.11 -2.21
N SER A 284 -1.85 11.13 -1.68
CA SER A 284 -1.30 9.87 -1.14
C SER A 284 -0.66 9.04 -2.25
N GLY A 285 -1.43 8.76 -3.30
CA GLY A 285 -0.92 8.04 -4.47
C GLY A 285 0.18 8.80 -5.21
N TYR A 286 0.03 10.12 -5.33
CA TYR A 286 1.00 10.96 -6.04
C TYR A 286 2.37 11.01 -5.33
N LEU A 287 2.41 11.39 -4.05
CA LEU A 287 3.66 11.57 -3.30
C LEU A 287 4.34 10.25 -2.97
N SER A 288 3.59 9.16 -2.72
CA SER A 288 4.17 7.82 -2.50
C SER A 288 4.89 7.33 -3.75
N SER A 289 4.25 7.41 -4.92
CA SER A 289 4.85 6.99 -6.20
C SER A 289 6.06 7.85 -6.57
N LEU A 290 5.95 9.17 -6.38
CA LEU A 290 7.04 10.11 -6.64
C LEU A 290 8.24 9.86 -5.71
N GLY A 291 7.98 9.62 -4.43
CA GLY A 291 9.00 9.32 -3.42
C GLY A 291 9.78 8.04 -3.73
N MET A 292 9.07 6.97 -4.11
CA MET A 292 9.70 5.71 -4.49
C MET A 292 10.59 5.85 -5.74
N MET A 293 10.12 6.60 -6.74
CA MET A 293 10.90 6.89 -7.93
C MET A 293 12.14 7.75 -7.63
N TYR A 294 12.00 8.75 -6.76
CA TYR A 294 13.12 9.62 -6.39
C TYR A 294 14.17 8.91 -5.54
N ALA A 295 13.78 8.01 -4.64
CA ALA A 295 14.72 7.25 -3.82
C ALA A 295 15.77 6.52 -4.68
N SER A 296 15.35 5.89 -5.77
CA SER A 296 16.25 5.18 -6.69
C SER A 296 17.02 6.10 -7.65
N LYS A 297 16.53 7.32 -7.90
CA LYS A 297 17.14 8.30 -8.85
C LYS A 297 18.18 9.22 -8.21
N VAL A 298 18.06 9.49 -6.91
CA VAL A 298 18.98 10.39 -6.18
C VAL A 298 20.32 9.71 -5.89
N VAL A 299 20.35 8.38 -5.93
CA VAL A 299 21.56 7.58 -5.73
C VAL A 299 22.16 7.15 -7.07
N GLU A 300 23.45 6.81 -7.04
CA GLU A 300 24.15 6.25 -8.20
C GLU A 300 23.48 4.95 -8.70
N PRO A 301 23.46 4.65 -10.02
CA PRO A 301 22.77 3.47 -10.57
C PRO A 301 23.21 2.14 -9.94
N SER A 302 24.45 2.05 -9.45
CA SER A 302 24.96 0.89 -8.72
C SER A 302 24.26 0.67 -7.36
N LYS A 303 23.79 1.75 -6.72
CA LYS A 303 23.13 1.78 -5.41
C LYS A 303 21.60 1.87 -5.50
N ALA A 304 21.04 2.12 -6.68
CA ALA A 304 19.60 2.26 -6.91
C ALA A 304 18.73 1.10 -6.34
N PRO A 305 19.12 -0.18 -6.44
CA PRO A 305 18.35 -1.27 -5.83
C PRO A 305 18.32 -1.21 -4.31
N ILE A 306 19.42 -0.77 -3.68
CA ILE A 306 19.52 -0.65 -2.23
C ILE A 306 18.61 0.49 -1.75
N ALA A 307 18.62 1.63 -2.44
CA ALA A 307 17.72 2.74 -2.14
C ALA A 307 16.25 2.37 -2.36
N GLY A 308 15.93 1.61 -3.42
CA GLY A 308 14.59 1.07 -3.64
C GLY A 308 14.11 0.15 -2.51
N MET A 309 14.98 -0.74 -2.01
CA MET A 309 14.68 -1.57 -0.84
C MET A 309 14.48 -0.74 0.43
N MET A 310 15.30 0.29 0.66
CA MET A 310 15.14 1.20 1.81
C MET A 310 13.83 1.99 1.74
N ALA A 311 13.43 2.44 0.55
CA ALA A 311 12.17 3.13 0.33
C ALA A 311 10.96 2.21 0.58
N ALA A 312 11.02 0.97 0.11
CA ALA A 312 9.99 -0.03 0.38
C ALA A 312 9.92 -0.42 1.86
N PHE A 313 11.06 -0.50 2.55
CA PHE A 313 11.09 -0.65 4.01
C PHE A 313 10.46 0.57 4.71
N SER A 314 10.75 1.78 4.26
CA SER A 314 10.17 3.01 4.85
C SER A 314 8.65 3.06 4.66
N LEU A 315 8.18 2.59 3.51
CA LEU A 315 6.76 2.38 3.24
C LEU A 315 6.17 1.40 4.25
N ALA A 316 6.78 0.21 4.41
CA ALA A 316 6.31 -0.81 5.36
C ALA A 316 6.34 -0.35 6.82
N SER A 317 7.33 0.44 7.22
CA SER A 317 7.42 0.99 8.58
C SER A 317 6.38 2.07 8.86
N GLY A 318 5.89 2.75 7.81
CA GLY A 318 4.81 3.72 7.94
C GLY A 318 3.43 3.06 7.99
N MET A 319 3.36 1.74 7.76
CA MET A 319 2.13 0.95 7.83
C MET A 319 1.75 0.51 9.23
#